data_AF-A0A934XS39-F1
#
_entry.id   AF-A0A934XS39-F1
#
_cell.length_a   1.000
_cell.length_b   1.000
_cell.length_c   1.000
_cell.angle_alpha   90.00
_cell.angle_beta   90.00
_cell.angle_gamma   90.00
#
_symmetry.space_group_name_H-M   'P 1'
#
loop_
_entity.id
_entity.type
_entity.pdbx_description
1 polymer ?
#
loop_
_entity_poly.entity_id
_entity_poly.type
_entity_poly.pdbx_seq_one_letter_code
_entity_poly.pdbx_strand_id
1 'polypeptide(L)'
;MTQGQPWLVNALAKVAVEELAPEPTHPITADHIEQAKEILIQRQETHLDSLAERLREPRVRQIIEPMLAGQSLGDVSSDDRRFVIDLGLVRRDPERGLVIANPIYQEIIPRVLAGGAADSLPFLRPTWLTGRT
;
A
#
# COMPACT_ATOMS: atom_id res chain seq x y z
N MET A 1 -9.27 9.22 -4.66
CA MET A 1 -9.28 8.07 -3.74
C MET A 1 -8.65 6.81 -4.37
N THR A 2 -9.28 6.09 -5.31
CA THR A 2 -8.67 4.87 -5.92
C THR A 2 -7.88 5.10 -7.21
N GLN A 3 -8.14 6.21 -7.91
CA GLN A 3 -7.55 6.52 -9.21
C GLN A 3 -7.73 5.42 -10.28
N GLY A 4 -8.88 4.75 -10.27
CA GLY A 4 -9.25 3.79 -11.30
C GLY A 4 -8.65 2.38 -11.14
N GLN A 5 -8.02 2.08 -10.01
CA GLN A 5 -7.53 0.73 -9.70
C GLN A 5 -8.69 -0.26 -9.55
N PRO A 6 -8.88 -1.23 -10.46
CA PRO A 6 -10.09 -2.06 -10.49
C PRO A 6 -10.26 -2.89 -9.22
N TRP A 7 -9.18 -3.47 -8.70
CA TRP A 7 -9.25 -4.28 -7.48
C TRP A 7 -9.63 -3.43 -6.26
N LEU A 8 -9.13 -2.20 -6.17
CA LEU A 8 -9.37 -1.34 -5.01
C LEU A 8 -10.80 -0.79 -5.01
N VAL A 9 -11.33 -0.48 -6.20
CA VAL A 9 -12.75 -0.14 -6.38
C VAL A 9 -13.63 -1.31 -5.94
N ASN A 10 -13.31 -2.53 -6.37
CA ASN A 10 -14.09 -3.71 -6.02
C ASN A 10 -13.99 -4.04 -4.53
N ALA A 11 -12.80 -3.92 -3.92
CA ALA A 11 -12.60 -4.18 -2.50
C ALA A 11 -13.38 -3.19 -1.62
N LEU A 12 -13.35 -1.89 -1.96
CA LEU A 12 -14.12 -0.88 -1.24
C LEU A 12 -15.63 -1.10 -1.39
N ALA A 13 -16.10 -1.42 -2.60
CA ALA A 13 -17.50 -1.72 -2.84
C ALA A 13 -17.95 -2.95 -2.04
N LYS A 14 -17.10 -3.99 -1.99
CA LYS A 14 -17.37 -5.20 -1.23
C LYS A 14 -17.56 -4.90 0.26
N VAL A 15 -16.61 -4.22 0.89
CA VAL A 15 -16.72 -3.86 2.33
C VAL A 15 -17.94 -2.97 2.58
N ALA A 16 -18.18 -1.99 1.70
CA ALA A 16 -19.32 -1.09 1.85
C ALA A 16 -20.67 -1.83 1.78
N VAL A 17 -20.82 -2.76 0.83
CA VAL A 17 -22.08 -3.49 0.59
C VAL A 17 -22.24 -4.68 1.52
N GLU A 18 -21.17 -5.41 1.87
CA GLU A 18 -21.29 -6.64 2.65
C GLU A 18 -21.24 -6.38 4.17
N GLU A 19 -20.66 -5.27 4.62
CA GLU A 19 -20.38 -5.05 6.04
C GLU A 19 -20.96 -3.75 6.60
N LEU A 20 -20.83 -2.64 5.87
CA LEU A 20 -21.23 -1.32 6.37
C LEU A 20 -22.70 -0.99 6.09
N ALA A 21 -23.22 -1.42 4.95
CA ALA A 21 -24.62 -1.26 4.55
C ALA A 21 -25.14 -2.57 3.89
N PRO A 22 -25.26 -3.67 4.66
CA PRO A 22 -25.66 -4.99 4.15
C PRO A 22 -27.10 -5.05 3.64
N GLU A 23 -27.94 -4.13 4.10
CA GLU A 23 -29.34 -4.08 3.73
C GLU A 23 -29.51 -3.33 2.39
N PRO A 24 -29.96 -3.98 1.30
CA PRO A 24 -29.92 -3.41 -0.06
C PRO A 24 -30.74 -2.13 -0.26
N THR A 25 -31.68 -1.86 0.65
CA THR A 25 -32.50 -0.65 0.64
C THR A 25 -31.79 0.57 1.22
N HIS A 26 -30.66 0.39 1.93
CA HIS A 26 -29.86 1.48 2.45
C HIS A 26 -28.89 2.00 1.38
N PRO A 27 -28.89 3.32 1.10
CA PRO A 27 -27.97 3.89 0.13
C PRO A 27 -26.52 3.84 0.64
N ILE A 28 -25.59 3.54 -0.28
CA ILE A 28 -24.15 3.68 -0.01
C ILE A 28 -23.79 5.17 -0.01
N THR A 29 -23.19 5.63 1.08
CA THR A 29 -22.76 7.01 1.27
C THR A 29 -21.24 7.14 1.09
N ALA A 30 -20.76 8.38 0.96
CA ALA A 30 -19.32 8.65 0.96
C ALA A 30 -18.65 8.18 2.27
N ASP A 31 -19.34 8.31 3.41
CA ASP A 31 -18.84 7.86 4.71
C ASP A 31 -18.64 6.35 4.76
N HIS A 32 -19.51 5.55 4.12
CA HIS A 32 -19.29 4.11 4.00
C HIS A 32 -18.01 3.80 3.23
N ILE A 33 -17.70 4.57 2.20
CA ILE A 33 -16.49 4.37 1.40
C ILE A 33 -15.23 4.76 2.17
N GLU A 34 -15.26 5.85 2.93
CA GLU A 34 -14.13 6.23 3.78
C GLU A 34 -13.92 5.21 4.91
N GLN A 35 -14.99 4.71 5.53
CA GLN A 35 -14.88 3.63 6.52
C GLN A 35 -14.35 2.33 5.90
N ALA A 36 -14.82 1.96 4.70
CA ALA A 36 -14.33 0.80 3.98
C ALA A 36 -12.82 0.91 3.70
N LYS A 37 -12.34 2.10 3.34
CA LYS A 37 -10.91 2.38 3.16
C LYS A 37 -10.12 2.11 4.44
N GLU A 38 -10.57 2.61 5.59
CA GLU A 38 -9.92 2.36 6.88
C GLU A 38 -9.90 0.87 7.24
N ILE A 39 -11.01 0.16 6.99
CA ILE A 39 -11.10 -1.29 7.22
C ILE A 39 -10.10 -2.04 6.35
N LEU A 40 -10.00 -1.73 5.05
CA LEU A 40 -9.04 -2.37 4.15
C LEU A 40 -7.59 -2.13 4.59
N ILE A 41 -7.27 -0.92 5.04
CA ILE A 41 -5.93 -0.58 5.55
C ILE A 41 -5.61 -1.38 6.82
N GLN A 42 -6.56 -1.50 7.75
CA GLN A 42 -6.36 -2.22 9.01
C GLN A 42 -6.21 -3.72 8.81
N ARG A 43 -7.00 -4.31 7.89
CA ARG A 43 -7.08 -5.77 7.74
C ARG A 43 -5.91 -6.41 7.00
N GLN A 44 -5.08 -5.63 6.31
CA GLN A 44 -4.01 -6.18 5.46
C GLN A 44 -4.56 -7.33 4.58
N GLU A 45 -5.67 -7.07 3.86
CA GLU A 45 -6.33 -8.05 2.98
C GLU A 45 -5.33 -8.85 2.14
N THR A 46 -5.64 -10.11 1.79
CA THR A 46 -4.74 -10.99 1.01
C THR A 46 -4.24 -10.36 -0.31
N HIS A 47 -4.97 -9.40 -0.86
CA HIS A 47 -4.53 -8.63 -2.03
C HIS A 47 -3.41 -7.63 -1.71
N LEU A 48 -3.37 -7.10 -0.48
CA LEU A 48 -2.25 -6.32 0.07
C LEU A 48 -1.02 -7.19 0.31
N ASP A 49 -1.18 -8.46 0.65
CA ASP A 49 -0.04 -9.40 0.71
C ASP A 49 0.58 -9.60 -0.68
N SER A 50 -0.26 -9.77 -1.70
CA SER A 50 0.21 -9.85 -3.09
C SER A 50 0.93 -8.56 -3.52
N LEU A 51 0.43 -7.40 -3.10
CA LEU A 51 1.10 -6.11 -3.27
C LEU A 51 2.46 -6.09 -2.54
N ALA A 52 2.51 -6.60 -1.31
CA ALA A 52 3.72 -6.68 -0.51
C ALA A 52 4.82 -7.53 -1.16
N GLU A 53 4.44 -8.66 -1.74
CA GLU A 53 5.36 -9.49 -2.51
C GLU A 53 5.93 -8.75 -3.73
N ARG A 54 5.09 -8.03 -4.47
CA ARG A 54 5.53 -7.21 -5.61
C ARG A 54 6.46 -6.07 -5.19
N LEU A 55 6.23 -5.45 -4.03
CA LEU A 55 7.09 -4.40 -3.49
C LEU A 55 8.48 -4.91 -3.10
N ARG A 56 8.65 -6.21 -2.85
CA ARG A 56 9.96 -6.83 -2.58
C ARG A 56 10.78 -7.09 -3.86
N GLU A 57 10.16 -7.07 -5.05
CA GLU A 57 10.91 -7.24 -6.30
C GLU A 57 11.96 -6.13 -6.45
N PRO A 58 13.25 -6.44 -6.71
CA PRO A 58 14.32 -5.45 -6.78
C PRO A 58 14.01 -4.29 -7.75
N ARG A 59 13.43 -4.61 -8.90
CA ARG A 59 13.06 -3.63 -9.92
C ARG A 59 11.95 -2.67 -9.52
N VAL A 60 11.06 -3.09 -8.61
CA VAL A 60 10.00 -2.25 -8.04
C VAL A 60 10.58 -1.43 -6.90
N ARG A 61 11.32 -2.09 -5.99
CA ARG A 61 11.93 -1.48 -4.81
C ARG A 61 12.85 -0.31 -5.17
N GLN A 62 13.71 -0.46 -6.18
CA GLN A 62 14.63 0.58 -6.65
C GLN A 62 13.92 1.86 -7.14
N ILE A 63 12.61 1.80 -7.43
CA ILE A 63 11.79 2.94 -7.81
C ILE A 63 11.01 3.47 -6.61
N ILE A 64 10.34 2.58 -5.88
CA ILE A 64 9.42 2.96 -4.81
C ILE A 64 10.16 3.54 -3.61
N GLU A 65 11.31 2.98 -3.20
CA GLU A 65 12.04 3.47 -2.03
C GLU A 65 12.54 4.91 -2.19
N PRO A 66 13.23 5.31 -3.28
CA PRO A 66 13.62 6.70 -3.48
C PRO A 66 12.41 7.65 -3.51
N MET A 67 11.29 7.22 -4.11
CA MET A 67 10.06 8.03 -4.14
C MET A 67 9.50 8.29 -2.74
N LEU A 68 9.50 7.28 -1.86
CA LEU A 68 9.08 7.44 -0.47
C LEU A 68 10.06 8.29 0.35
N ALA A 69 11.35 8.20 0.04
CA ALA A 69 12.40 9.00 0.67
C ALA A 69 12.46 10.45 0.15
N GLY A 70 11.64 10.83 -0.83
CA GLY A 70 11.71 12.13 -1.49
C GLY A 70 13.00 12.35 -2.30
N GLN A 71 13.67 11.27 -2.68
CA GLN A 71 14.91 11.28 -3.43
C GLN A 71 14.64 11.24 -4.95
N SER A 72 15.59 11.75 -5.73
CA SER A 72 15.55 11.60 -7.18
C SER A 72 15.72 10.13 -7.56
N LEU A 73 14.93 9.66 -8.52
CA LEU A 73 15.16 8.38 -9.16
C LEU A 73 16.52 8.44 -9.87
N GLY A 74 17.40 7.48 -9.56
CA GLY A 74 18.68 7.32 -10.23
C GLY A 74 18.53 6.80 -11.67
N ASP A 75 19.57 6.13 -12.16
CA ASP A 75 19.53 5.47 -13.46
C ASP A 75 18.67 4.19 -13.40
N VAL A 76 17.36 4.37 -13.58
CA VAL A 76 16.39 3.29 -13.65
C VAL A 76 15.94 3.13 -15.11
N SER A 77 15.97 1.88 -15.59
CA SER A 77 15.59 1.53 -16.95
C SER A 77 14.16 2.00 -17.30
N SER A 78 13.93 2.29 -18.58
CA SER A 78 12.59 2.61 -19.10
C SER A 78 11.60 1.47 -18.84
N ASP A 79 12.08 0.24 -18.91
CA ASP A 79 11.28 -0.98 -18.81
C ASP A 79 10.80 -1.19 -17.38
N ASP A 80 11.67 -0.97 -16.39
CA ASP A 80 11.27 -1.04 -14.97
C ASP A 80 10.28 0.07 -14.62
N ARG A 81 10.48 1.29 -15.15
CA ARG A 81 9.51 2.39 -15.00
C ARG A 81 8.17 2.05 -15.63
N ARG A 82 8.16 1.42 -16.80
CA ARG A 82 6.92 0.97 -17.46
C ARG A 82 6.26 -0.13 -16.66
N PHE A 83 7.03 -1.08 -16.15
CA PHE A 83 6.54 -2.18 -15.35
C PHE A 83 5.79 -1.71 -14.10
N VAL A 84 6.33 -0.76 -13.33
CA VAL A 84 5.64 -0.23 -12.13
C VAL A 84 4.39 0.60 -12.45
N ILE A 85 4.34 1.22 -13.63
CA ILE A 85 3.14 1.90 -14.14
C ILE A 85 2.07 0.87 -14.50
N ASP A 86 2.45 -0.19 -15.22
CA ASP A 86 1.53 -1.24 -15.67
C ASP A 86 1.01 -2.07 -14.48
N LEU A 87 1.82 -2.24 -13.42
CA LEU A 87 1.37 -2.75 -12.12
C LEU A 87 0.39 -1.81 -11.41
N GLY A 88 0.31 -0.55 -11.83
CA GLY A 88 -0.55 0.45 -11.21
C GLY A 88 -0.05 1.01 -9.88
N LEU A 89 1.23 0.80 -9.53
CA LEU A 89 1.83 1.31 -8.29
C LEU A 89 2.13 2.81 -8.37
N VAL A 90 2.52 3.26 -9.55
CA VAL A 90 2.83 4.65 -9.85
C VAL A 90 2.10 5.09 -11.12
N ARG A 91 1.96 6.39 -11.28
CA ARG A 91 1.44 7.02 -12.50
C ARG A 91 2.33 8.18 -12.91
N ARG A 92 2.21 8.58 -14.17
CA ARG A 92 2.83 9.82 -14.64
C ARG A 92 1.96 11.01 -14.23
N ASP A 93 2.65 12.05 -13.82
CA ASP A 93 2.13 13.34 -13.43
C ASP A 93 2.85 14.41 -14.27
N PRO A 94 2.11 15.30 -14.96
CA PRO A 94 2.72 16.28 -15.86
C PRO A 94 3.72 17.22 -15.18
N GLU A 95 3.51 17.54 -13.91
CA GLU A 95 4.32 18.50 -13.17
C GLU A 95 5.36 17.81 -12.28
N ARG A 96 5.00 16.66 -11.70
CA ARG A 96 5.81 15.98 -10.67
C ARG A 96 6.56 14.75 -11.19
N GLY A 97 6.38 14.37 -12.46
CA GLY A 97 7.01 13.19 -13.02
C GLY A 97 6.33 11.90 -12.55
N LEU A 98 7.06 10.97 -11.94
CA LEU A 98 6.46 9.75 -11.39
C LEU A 98 5.94 10.00 -9.98
N VAL A 99 4.68 9.62 -9.73
CA VAL A 99 4.04 9.73 -8.41
C VAL A 99 3.34 8.42 -8.05
N ILE A 100 3.20 8.12 -6.75
CA ILE A 100 2.42 6.98 -6.28
C ILE A 100 0.99 7.08 -6.80
N ALA A 101 0.45 5.96 -7.29
CA ALA A 101 -0.77 5.95 -8.10
C ALA A 101 -2.00 6.50 -7.37
N ASN A 102 -2.12 6.26 -6.06
CA ASN A 102 -3.26 6.72 -5.27
C ASN A 102 -2.91 6.94 -3.78
N PRO A 103 -3.70 7.74 -3.04
CA PRO A 103 -3.46 8.00 -1.61
C PRO A 103 -3.45 6.75 -0.72
N ILE A 104 -4.29 5.75 -1.02
CA ILE A 104 -4.34 4.50 -0.26
C ILE A 104 -2.99 3.77 -0.33
N TYR A 105 -2.35 3.77 -1.49
CA TYR A 105 -1.00 3.22 -1.65
C TYR A 105 0.08 4.05 -0.93
N GLN A 106 -0.08 5.38 -0.87
CA GLN A 106 0.85 6.24 -0.11
C GLN A 106 0.86 5.88 1.38
N GLU A 107 -0.27 5.42 1.91
CA GLU A 107 -0.39 5.00 3.31
C GLU A 107 0.06 3.54 3.54
N ILE A 108 -0.25 2.65 2.60
CA ILE A 108 0.00 1.22 2.73
C ILE A 108 1.46 0.84 2.42
N ILE A 109 2.02 1.35 1.33
CA ILE A 109 3.35 0.93 0.86
C ILE A 109 4.43 1.11 1.96
N PRO A 110 4.51 2.26 2.67
CA PRO A 110 5.50 2.42 3.74
C PRO A 110 5.34 1.40 4.88
N ARG A 111 4.09 1.11 5.26
CA ARG A 111 3.78 0.15 6.34
C ARG A 111 4.19 -1.27 5.95
N VAL A 112 3.94 -1.66 4.70
CA VAL A 112 4.30 -2.96 4.16
C VAL A 112 5.82 -3.14 4.09
N LEU A 113 6.54 -2.11 3.61
CA LEU A 113 8.01 -2.13 3.57
C LEU A 113 8.61 -2.19 5.00
N ALA A 114 8.01 -1.48 5.96
CA ALA A 114 8.44 -1.53 7.36
C ALA A 114 8.08 -2.88 8.04
N GLY A 115 6.91 -3.45 7.76
CA GLY A 115 6.45 -4.72 8.31
C GLY A 115 7.32 -5.89 7.87
N GLY A 116 7.68 -5.96 6.58
CA GLY A 116 8.63 -6.98 6.11
C GLY A 116 10.01 -6.89 6.77
N ALA A 117 10.46 -5.67 7.11
CA ALA A 117 11.69 -5.48 7.89
C ALA A 117 11.52 -5.87 9.37
N ALA A 118 10.35 -5.62 9.96
CA ALA A 118 10.01 -6.01 11.33
C ALA A 118 9.91 -7.54 11.50
N ASP A 119 9.33 -8.25 10.54
CA ASP A 119 9.26 -9.72 10.53
C ASP A 119 10.63 -10.38 10.30
N SER A 120 11.55 -9.64 9.67
CA SER A 120 12.94 -10.09 9.43
C SER A 120 13.88 -9.80 10.60
N LEU A 121 13.45 -9.01 11.60
CA LEU A 121 14.23 -8.76 12.80
C LEU A 121 14.10 -9.98 13.73
N PRO A 122 15.22 -10.65 14.11
CA PRO A 122 15.15 -11.66 15.14
C PRO A 122 14.57 -11.01 16.40
N PHE A 123 13.67 -11.72 17.09
CA PHE A 123 13.10 -11.29 18.35
C PHE A 123 14.24 -11.08 19.38
N LEU A 124 14.79 -9.86 19.43
CA LEU A 124 15.81 -9.48 20.40
C LEU A 124 15.12 -9.43 21.75
N ARG A 125 15.23 -10.49 22.54
CA ARG A 125 14.91 -10.42 23.96
C ARG A 125 15.92 -9.46 24.60
N PRO A 126 15.49 -8.29 25.13
CA PRO A 126 16.41 -7.41 25.83
C PRO A 126 16.85 -8.08 27.14
N THR A 127 18.04 -8.67 27.16
CA THR A 127 18.60 -9.37 28.35
C THR A 127 19.17 -8.40 29.40
N TRP A 128 19.15 -7.10 29.16
CA TRP A 128 19.76 -6.10 30.05
C TRP A 128 18.89 -5.69 31.26
N LEU A 129 17.71 -6.29 31.43
CA LEU A 129 16.84 -6.03 32.58
C LEU A 129 16.69 -7.24 33.52
N THR A 130 17.75 -8.00 33.79
CA THR A 130 17.83 -8.79 35.03
C THR A 130 18.45 -7.92 36.11
N GLY A 131 17.58 -7.18 36.79
CA GLY A 131 17.92 -6.47 38.02
C GLY A 131 18.49 -7.45 39.03
N ARG A 132 19.72 -7.16 39.46
CA ARG A 132 20.40 -7.76 40.59
C ARG A 132 19.65 -7.40 41.88
N THR A 133 19.13 -8.39 42.58
CA THR A 133 18.94 -8.39 44.04
C THR A 133 19.41 -9.71 44.59
#